data_AF-A0A8K0F2D8-F1
#
_entry.id   AF-A0A8K0F2D8-F1
#
_cell.length_a   1.000
_cell.length_b   1.000
_cell.length_c   1.000
_cell.angle_alpha   90.00
_cell.angle_beta   90.00
_cell.angle_gamma   90.00
#
_symmetry.space_group_name_H-M   'P 1'
#
loop_
_entity.id
_entity.type
_entity.pdbx_description
1 polymer ?
#
loop_
_entity_poly.entity_id
_entity_poly.type
_entity_poly.pdbx_seq_one_letter_code
_entity_poly.pdbx_strand_id
1 'polypeptide(L)' 'MGKSCKGIRAELIACLIGTPCGQNGGSPKECLHGHPEAAAACDQLRKMYFECRRGNLDMRKRIRGIDGY' A
#
# COMPACT_ATOMS: atom_id res chain seq x y z
N MET A 1 15.43 5.30 12.90
CA MET A 1 14.53 5.57 11.75
C MET A 1 13.51 4.44 11.66
N GLY A 2 12.46 4.46 12.48
CA GLY A 2 11.42 3.43 12.50
C GLY A 2 10.31 3.80 11.53
N LYS A 3 10.55 3.60 10.23
CA LYS A 3 9.65 4.11 9.20
C LYS A 3 8.45 3.18 9.09
N SER A 4 7.39 3.59 9.79
CA SER A 4 6.04 3.06 9.60
C SER A 4 5.73 3.12 8.10
N CYS A 5 5.01 2.13 7.55
CA CYS A 5 4.64 1.98 6.12
C CYS A 5 3.91 3.16 5.45
N LYS A 6 3.92 4.36 6.06
CA LYS A 6 3.36 5.63 5.61
C LYS A 6 3.81 5.99 4.20
N GLY A 7 5.06 5.75 3.85
CA GLY A 7 5.59 6.10 2.54
C GLY A 7 5.02 5.22 1.42
N ILE A 8 5.11 3.89 1.58
CA ILE A 8 4.46 2.93 0.68
C ILE A 8 2.94 3.17 0.63
N ARG A 9 2.32 3.54 1.76
CA ARG A 9 0.90 3.92 1.81
C ARG A 9 0.60 5.16 0.98
N ALA A 10 1.44 6.19 1.04
CA ALA A 10 1.27 7.41 0.26
C ALA A 10 1.39 7.11 -1.25
N GLU A 11 2.36 6.30 -1.65
CA GLU A 11 2.49 5.86 -3.05
C GLU A 11 1.31 5.01 -3.51
N LEU A 12 0.82 4.10 -2.66
CA LEU A 12 -0.37 3.29 -2.98
C LEU A 12 -1.60 4.18 -3.19
N ILE A 13 -1.78 5.22 -2.36
CA ILE A 13 -2.88 6.18 -2.52
C ILE A 13 -2.72 6.98 -3.82
N ALA A 14 -1.52 7.48 -4.11
CA ALA A 14 -1.24 8.22 -5.34
C ALA A 14 -1.52 7.36 -6.59
N CYS A 15 -1.13 6.09 -6.56
CA CYS A 15 -1.43 5.13 -7.62
C CYS A 15 -2.94 4.96 -7.80
N LEU A 16 -3.70 4.76 -6.71
CA LEU A 16 -5.15 4.58 -6.77
C LEU A 16 -5.88 5.82 -7.29
N ILE A 17 -5.43 7.03 -6.96
CA ILE A 17 -5.99 8.28 -7.48
C ILE A 17 -5.79 8.39 -9.01
N GLY A 18 -4.68 7.86 -9.53
CA GLY A 18 -4.41 7.81 -10.97
C GLY A 18 -5.23 6.77 -11.74
N THR A 19 -5.88 5.83 -11.06
CA THR A 19 -6.74 4.82 -11.70
C THR A 19 -8.14 5.36 -12.00
N PRO A 20 -8.88 4.79 -12.96
CA PRO A 20 -10.25 5.22 -13.27
C PRO A 20 -11.17 5.21 -12.04
N CYS A 21 -10.97 4.31 -11.07
CA CYS A 21 -11.77 4.31 -9.85
C CYS A 21 -11.53 5.53 -8.95
N GLY A 22 -10.27 5.98 -8.80
CA GLY A 22 -9.95 7.18 -8.02
C GLY A 22 -10.48 8.45 -8.68
N GLN A 23 -10.45 8.50 -10.02
CA GLN A 23 -11.02 9.60 -10.80
C GLN A 23 -12.55 9.67 -10.70
N ASN A 24 -13.22 8.54 -10.53
CA ASN A 24 -14.66 8.48 -10.29
C ASN A 24 -15.07 8.83 -8.84
N GLY A 25 -14.12 9.25 -7.99
CA GLY A 25 -14.38 9.62 -6.60
C GLY A 25 -14.53 8.42 -5.65
N GLY A 26 -14.13 7.22 -6.08
CA GLY A 26 -14.15 6.03 -5.24
C GLY A 26 -13.13 6.12 -4.11
N SER A 27 -13.48 5.61 -2.93
CA SER A 27 -12.52 5.51 -1.83
C SER A 27 -11.38 4.57 -2.22
N PRO A 28 -10.13 4.80 -1.79
CA PRO A 28 -9.00 3.91 -2.09
C PRO A 28 -9.25 2.43 -1.72
N LYS A 29 -10.02 2.20 -0.64
CA LYS A 29 -10.46 0.86 -0.23
C LYS A 29 -11.46 0.23 -1.19
N GLU A 30 -12.41 1.01 -1.68
CA GLU A 30 -13.41 0.56 -2.67
C GLU A 30 -12.73 0.27 -3.99
N CYS A 31 -11.77 1.10 -4.42
CA CYS A 31 -10.99 0.85 -5.62
C CYS A 31 -10.15 -0.43 -5.56
N LEU A 32 -9.61 -0.75 -4.39
CA LEU A 32 -8.84 -1.98 -4.18
C LEU A 32 -9.69 -3.26 -4.22
N HIS A 33 -10.97 -3.19 -3.84
CA HIS A 33 -11.84 -4.36 -3.71
C HIS A 33 -12.88 -4.49 -4.83
N GLY A 34 -13.35 -3.36 -5.38
CA GLY A 34 -14.42 -3.29 -6.37
C GLY A 34 -13.93 -3.19 -7.82
N HIS A 35 -12.67 -2.83 -8.05
CA HIS A 35 -12.12 -2.61 -9.39
C HIS A 35 -10.85 -3.44 -9.64
N PRO A 36 -10.95 -4.58 -10.34
CA PRO A 36 -9.78 -5.42 -10.62
C PRO A 36 -8.74 -4.69 -11.49
N GLU A 37 -9.17 -3.74 -12.33
CA GLU A 37 -8.27 -2.91 -13.15
C GLU A 37 -7.40 -1.95 -12.31
N ALA A 38 -7.96 -1.34 -11.27
CA ALA A 38 -7.23 -0.49 -10.34
C ALA A 38 -6.31 -1.32 -9.44
N ALA A 39 -6.76 -2.51 -9.04
CA ALA A 39 -5.96 -3.45 -8.26
C ALA A 39 -4.75 -3.98 -9.04
N ALA A 40 -4.89 -4.24 -10.35
CA ALA A 40 -3.79 -4.71 -11.20
C ALA A 40 -2.71 -3.64 -11.41
N ALA A 41 -3.11 -2.38 -11.65
CA ALA A 41 -2.18 -1.27 -11.83
C ALA A 41 -1.33 -0.99 -10.58
N CYS A 42 -1.90 -1.18 -9.39
CA CYS A 42 -1.24 -0.92 -8.11
C CYS A 42 -0.82 -2.20 -7.35
N ASP A 43 -0.80 -3.37 -8.00
CA ASP A 43 -0.56 -4.67 -7.33
C ASP A 43 0.82 -4.74 -6.67
N GLN A 44 1.83 -4.14 -7.31
CA GLN A 44 3.19 -4.08 -6.76
C GLN A 44 3.24 -3.27 -5.46
N LEU A 45 2.64 -2.07 -5.43
CA LEU A 45 2.57 -1.23 -4.23
C LEU A 45 1.72 -1.89 -3.13
N ARG A 46 0.65 -2.59 -3.52
CA ARG A 46 -0.19 -3.37 -2.61
C ARG A 46 0.61 -4.48 -1.94
N LYS A 47 1.41 -5.25 -2.70
CA LYS A 47 2.31 -6.29 -2.16
C LYS A 47 3.33 -5.69 -1.21
N MET A 48 4.02 -4.63 -1.60
CA MET A 48 5.00 -3.93 -0.76
C MET A 48 4.37 -3.40 0.53
N TYR A 49 3.17 -2.83 0.46
CA TYR A 49 2.45 -2.35 1.64
C TYR A 49 2.04 -3.51 2.57
N PHE A 50 1.60 -4.63 1.99
CA PHE A 50 1.23 -5.82 2.75
C PHE A 50 2.46 -6.44 3.44
N GLU A 51 3.59 -6.53 2.74
CA GLU A 51 4.84 -7.02 3.30
C GLU A 51 5.39 -6.12 4.40
N CYS A 52 5.34 -4.80 4.20
CA CYS A 52 5.71 -3.83 5.23
C CYS A 52 4.80 -3.95 6.46
N ARG A 53 3.49 -4.04 6.27
CA ARG A 53 2.52 -4.15 7.37
C ARG A 53 2.66 -5.50 8.10
N ARG A 54 2.92 -6.58 7.37
CA ARG A 54 3.23 -7.91 7.92
C ARG A 54 4.53 -7.90 8.72
N GLY A 55 5.57 -7.23 8.21
CA GLY A 55 6.82 -7.04 8.92
C GLY A 55 6.68 -6.24 10.22
N ASN A 56 5.73 -5.29 10.28
CA ASN A 56 5.43 -4.53 11.50
C ASN A 56 4.71 -5.38 12.57
N LEU A 57 3.93 -6.38 12.16
CA LEU A 57 3.28 -7.33 13.06
C LEU A 57 4.27 -8.39 13.58
N ASP A 58 5.32 -8.68 12.80
CA ASP A 58 6.38 -9.61 13.20
C ASP A 58 7.36 -8.94 14.18
N MET A 59 7.20 -9.24 15.47
CA MET A 59 8.04 -8.76 16.56
C MET A 59 9.54 -9.02 16.33
N ARG A 60 9.92 -10.06 15.56
CA ARG A 60 11.33 -10.38 15.25
C ARG A 60 11.95 -9.37 14.29
N LYS A 61 11.17 -8.85 13.34
CA LYS A 61 11.60 -7.83 12.37
C LYS A 61 11.55 -6.42 12.96
N ARG A 62 10.82 -6.24 14.06
CA ARG A 62 10.75 -4.98 14.82
C ARG A 62 12.10 -4.58 15.46
N ILE A 63 12.92 -5.55 15.88
CA ILE A 63 14.22 -5.30 16.54
C ILE A 63 15.30 -4.91 15.53
N ARG A 64 15.29 -5.50 14.33
CA ARG A 64 16.29 -5.22 13.29
C ARG A 64 15.98 -4.00 12.42
N GLY A 65 14.78 -3.42 12.56
CA GLY A 65 14.30 -2.39 11.66
C GLY A 65 13.91 -3.00 10.32
N ILE A 66 12.76 -2.58 9.79
CA ILE A 66 12.41 -2.86 8.40
C ILE A 66 13.15 -1.81 7.60
N ASP A 67 14.28 -2.20 7.02
CA ASP A 67 15.03 -1.36 6.09
C ASP A 67 14.27 -1.32 4.77
N GLY A 68 13.60 -0.22 4.48
CA GLY A 68 12.74 -0.10 3.31
C GLY A 68 11.64 0.94 3.46
N TYR A 69 11.96 2.13 2.96
CA TYR A 69 11.14 3.32 2.71
C TYR A 69 11.02 4.36 3.83
#